data_AF-A0A543GHA0-F1
#
_entry.id   AF-A0A543GHA0-F1
#
_cell.length_a   1.000
_cell.length_b   1.000
_cell.length_c   1.000
_cell.angle_alpha   90.00
_cell.angle_beta   90.00
_cell.angle_gamma   90.00
#
_symmetry.space_group_name_H-M   'P 1'
#
loop_
_entity.id
_entity.type
_entity.pdbx_description
1 polymer ?
#
loop_
_entity_poly.entity_id
_entity_poly.type
_entity_poly.pdbx_seq_one_letter_code
_entity_poly.pdbx_strand_id
1 'polypeptide(L)'
;MPALVPPMQPGTVTGDPPTGSDWVVEVAWTGHRCIAYVEPGRRVRLLSGAGNSMSSAYPELAEPLLRRSPPGGMVLDGTLVARGEEHAVRPRLIARRSARHRPSEATIRRIPVDFQIADLLWLDGHSTTGLPYADRRALLDRLGFASPPVWITSPLPATEIDTMLAIAEQKGADGLHARHLRGRYHPGGRSRFWLRVPVTRTRQVLVGGWTPADPHRPETVATLLLGAPVEDAPGALHYIGRVGVSLGERRRLAAALAEREQDAPPFVGAVPTLAARNARWARPDLVGLAEFSGWIGGDRMRRPYWRGLLDAADVHEDRWARPPEPAPAAAAPVEPASEPVPAPESEPEPEPEEISAEPAAPEPAAGTTEVRRLEQHFVYNSLNTIAALIRTDPGRARDLLIGFADLSRAADQVGGSTLGDELAAVHGYLQLEQARFGRRLRVTVDVAPTLHPIPVTPMQILAAVRDAVQRDIEPRPEGGLLTLAARPVEGGCEVQVTSGSAAARTIRLSS
;
A
#
# COMPACT_ATOMS: atom_id res chain seq x y z
N MET A 1 -22.00 19.11 -12.46
CA MET A 1 -21.41 17.95 -11.75
C MET A 1 -22.52 16.95 -11.44
N PRO A 2 -22.34 15.64 -11.69
CA PRO A 2 -23.34 14.62 -11.39
C PRO A 2 -23.52 14.45 -9.87
N ALA A 3 -24.74 14.15 -9.43
CA ALA A 3 -25.03 13.87 -8.02
C ALA A 3 -24.37 12.56 -7.52
N LEU A 4 -24.24 11.59 -8.42
CA LEU A 4 -23.59 10.30 -8.18
C LEU A 4 -22.98 9.78 -9.48
N VAL A 5 -21.73 9.37 -9.44
CA VAL A 5 -21.08 8.50 -10.43
C VAL A 5 -20.96 7.11 -9.81
N PRO A 6 -21.76 6.12 -10.24
CA PRO A 6 -21.64 4.77 -9.73
C PRO A 6 -20.23 4.24 -9.98
N PRO A 7 -19.54 3.69 -8.98
CA PRO A 7 -18.16 3.25 -9.16
C PRO A 7 -18.05 2.07 -10.13
N MET A 8 -17.16 2.19 -11.10
CA MET A 8 -16.78 1.11 -12.03
C MET A 8 -16.22 -0.08 -11.26
N GLN A 9 -16.45 -1.32 -11.69
CA GLN A 9 -15.94 -2.50 -11.01
C GLN A 9 -14.84 -3.20 -11.83
N PRO A 10 -13.76 -3.69 -11.19
CA PRO A 10 -12.76 -4.47 -11.90
C PRO A 10 -13.30 -5.85 -12.28
N GLY A 11 -12.87 -6.38 -13.41
CA GLY A 11 -12.86 -7.83 -13.65
C GLY A 11 -11.92 -8.54 -12.65
N THR A 12 -11.96 -9.86 -12.57
CA THR A 12 -10.96 -10.63 -11.81
C THR A 12 -10.23 -11.54 -12.78
N VAL A 13 -8.89 -11.50 -12.75
CA VAL A 13 -8.08 -12.39 -13.59
C VAL A 13 -8.24 -13.83 -13.08
N THR A 14 -8.45 -14.76 -14.00
CA THR A 14 -8.60 -16.20 -13.74
C THR A 14 -7.48 -17.05 -14.37
N GLY A 15 -6.49 -16.41 -14.99
CA GLY A 15 -5.32 -17.05 -15.61
C GLY A 15 -4.12 -16.12 -15.48
N ASP A 16 -3.29 -16.07 -16.52
CA ASP A 16 -2.12 -15.20 -16.52
C ASP A 16 -2.52 -13.72 -16.45
N PRO A 17 -1.79 -12.91 -15.67
CA PRO A 17 -2.08 -11.50 -15.59
C PRO A 17 -1.66 -10.78 -16.87
N PRO A 18 -2.21 -9.60 -17.16
CA PRO A 18 -1.85 -8.86 -18.36
C PRO A 18 -0.39 -8.39 -18.28
N THR A 19 0.38 -8.62 -19.34
CA THR A 19 1.81 -8.26 -19.44
C THR A 19 2.12 -7.24 -20.55
N GLY A 20 1.11 -6.83 -21.34
CA GLY A 20 1.30 -5.89 -22.44
C GLY A 20 1.68 -4.47 -21.98
N SER A 21 2.46 -3.74 -22.79
CA SER A 21 2.92 -2.38 -22.49
C SER A 21 1.80 -1.34 -22.36
N ASP A 22 0.61 -1.62 -22.90
CA ASP A 22 -0.59 -0.81 -22.73
C ASP A 22 -1.27 -0.98 -21.36
N TRP A 23 -0.69 -1.79 -20.46
CA TRP A 23 -1.18 -2.01 -19.10
C TRP A 23 -0.25 -1.44 -18.05
N VAL A 24 -0.86 -0.94 -17.00
CA VAL A 24 -0.18 -0.55 -15.77
C VAL A 24 -0.79 -1.26 -14.56
N VAL A 25 -0.03 -1.38 -13.49
CA VAL A 25 -0.41 -2.04 -12.25
C VAL A 25 -0.21 -1.13 -11.04
N GLU A 26 -1.14 -1.19 -10.11
CA GLU A 26 -1.12 -0.50 -8.82
C GLU A 26 -1.44 -1.50 -7.71
N VAL A 27 -0.93 -1.27 -6.50
CA VAL A 27 -1.27 -2.13 -5.35
C VAL A 27 -2.75 -1.98 -5.01
N ALA A 28 -3.46 -3.10 -4.92
CA ALA A 28 -4.86 -3.15 -4.50
C ALA A 28 -4.93 -3.35 -2.97
N TRP A 29 -4.79 -2.26 -2.23
CA TRP A 29 -4.93 -2.27 -0.78
C TRP A 29 -6.36 -2.60 -0.34
N THR A 30 -6.48 -3.37 0.73
CA THR A 30 -7.76 -3.60 1.40
C THR A 30 -8.18 -2.34 2.16
N GLY A 31 -9.28 -1.73 1.76
CA GLY A 31 -9.79 -0.51 2.35
C GLY A 31 -11.23 -0.24 1.99
N HIS A 32 -11.73 0.96 2.28
CA HIS A 32 -13.06 1.38 1.88
C HIS A 32 -12.98 2.21 0.61
N ARG A 33 -13.71 1.78 -0.42
CA ARG A 33 -13.82 2.58 -1.63
C ARG A 33 -14.51 3.90 -1.32
N CYS A 34 -13.93 4.99 -1.81
CA CYS A 34 -14.39 6.35 -1.60
C CYS A 34 -14.47 7.09 -2.94
N ILE A 35 -15.63 7.67 -3.21
CA ILE A 35 -15.82 8.66 -4.28
C ILE A 35 -15.93 10.03 -3.61
N ALA A 36 -14.92 10.87 -3.81
CA ALA A 36 -14.86 12.21 -3.24
C ALA A 36 -15.38 13.24 -4.25
N TYR A 37 -16.40 13.99 -3.86
CA TYR A 37 -16.98 15.11 -4.59
C TYR A 37 -16.51 16.40 -3.92
N VAL A 38 -15.89 17.28 -4.67
CA VAL A 38 -15.63 18.66 -4.25
C VAL A 38 -16.42 19.57 -5.18
N GLU A 39 -17.55 20.08 -4.67
CA GLU A 39 -18.52 20.85 -5.45
C GLU A 39 -18.04 22.30 -5.66
N PRO A 40 -18.49 23.00 -6.74
CA PRO A 40 -18.15 24.41 -7.01
C PRO A 40 -18.42 25.39 -5.85
N GLY A 41 -19.29 25.03 -4.89
CA GLY A 41 -19.56 25.79 -3.66
C GLY A 41 -18.62 25.45 -2.49
N ARG A 42 -17.44 24.87 -2.74
CA ARG A 42 -16.47 24.45 -1.71
C ARG A 42 -17.06 23.49 -0.66
N ARG A 43 -17.96 22.60 -1.09
CA ARG A 43 -18.53 21.53 -0.27
C ARG A 43 -17.87 20.20 -0.61
N VAL A 44 -17.46 19.43 0.40
CA VAL A 44 -16.90 18.08 0.24
C VAL A 44 -17.92 17.02 0.62
N ARG A 45 -18.11 16.04 -0.27
CA ARG A 45 -18.95 14.86 -0.05
C ARG A 45 -18.13 13.61 -0.32
N LEU A 46 -18.00 12.74 0.67
CA LEU A 46 -17.33 11.45 0.53
C LEU A 46 -18.39 10.36 0.51
N LEU A 47 -18.45 9.57 -0.56
CA LEU A 47 -19.41 8.48 -0.71
C LEU A 47 -18.71 7.13 -0.77
N SER A 48 -19.31 6.12 -0.13
CA SER A 48 -18.87 4.74 -0.25
C SER A 48 -19.10 4.19 -1.67
N GLY A 49 -18.55 3.01 -1.93
CA GLY A 49 -18.85 2.27 -3.17
C GLY A 49 -20.34 1.97 -3.40
N ALA A 50 -21.16 1.98 -2.33
CA ALA A 50 -22.62 1.79 -2.39
C ALA A 50 -23.39 3.14 -2.41
N GLY A 51 -22.71 4.28 -2.46
CA GLY A 51 -23.32 5.61 -2.49
C GLY A 51 -23.68 6.18 -1.11
N ASN A 52 -23.33 5.49 -0.02
CA ASN A 52 -23.61 5.98 1.34
C ASN A 52 -22.63 7.10 1.73
N SER A 53 -23.14 8.16 2.36
CA SER A 53 -22.28 9.22 2.87
C SER A 53 -21.35 8.71 3.97
N MET A 54 -20.08 9.07 3.87
CA MET A 54 -19.03 8.81 4.85
C MET A 54 -18.27 10.08 5.25
N SER A 55 -18.72 11.27 4.83
CA SER A 55 -18.03 12.54 5.09
C SER A 55 -17.73 12.79 6.57
N SER A 56 -18.68 12.48 7.47
CA SER A 56 -18.52 12.72 8.90
C SER A 56 -17.47 11.84 9.57
N ALA A 57 -17.20 10.66 9.00
CA ALA A 57 -16.21 9.72 9.53
C ALA A 57 -14.77 10.13 9.20
N TYR A 58 -14.58 10.99 8.19
CA TYR A 58 -13.26 11.39 7.68
C TYR A 58 -13.14 12.92 7.51
N PRO A 59 -13.39 13.71 8.56
CA PRO A 59 -13.34 15.17 8.47
C PRO A 59 -11.97 15.72 8.06
N GLU A 60 -10.88 15.00 8.37
CA GLU A 60 -9.51 15.39 8.06
C GLU A 60 -9.19 15.46 6.55
N LEU A 61 -10.06 14.88 5.69
CA LEU A 61 -9.85 14.88 4.24
C LEU A 61 -10.43 16.12 3.55
N ALA A 62 -11.34 16.83 4.20
CA ALA A 62 -12.08 17.93 3.58
C ALA A 62 -11.16 19.08 3.15
N GLU A 63 -10.29 19.52 4.06
CA GLU A 63 -9.43 20.68 3.82
C GLU A 63 -8.38 20.41 2.71
N PRO A 64 -7.66 19.28 2.68
CA PRO A 64 -6.74 18.98 1.58
C PRO A 64 -7.43 18.89 0.22
N LEU A 65 -8.63 18.31 0.17
CA LEU A 65 -9.45 18.26 -1.05
C LEU A 65 -9.87 19.66 -1.52
N LEU A 66 -10.28 20.53 -0.60
CA LEU A 66 -10.71 21.90 -0.90
C LEU A 66 -9.58 22.80 -1.39
N ARG A 67 -8.35 22.60 -0.91
CA ARG A 67 -7.19 23.39 -1.35
C ARG A 67 -6.81 23.15 -2.80
N ARG A 68 -7.01 21.93 -3.30
CA ARG A 68 -6.60 21.53 -4.66
C ARG A 68 -7.75 21.54 -5.68
N SER A 69 -8.97 21.80 -5.24
CA SER A 69 -10.13 21.81 -6.14
C SER A 69 -10.13 23.03 -7.06
N PRO A 70 -10.37 22.85 -8.36
CA PRO A 70 -10.69 23.97 -9.24
C PRO A 70 -12.07 24.56 -8.92
N PRO A 71 -12.39 25.79 -9.40
CA PRO A 71 -13.68 26.43 -9.18
C PRO A 71 -14.88 25.63 -9.70
N GLY A 72 -14.76 24.94 -10.85
CA GLY A 72 -15.80 24.07 -11.40
C GLY A 72 -15.89 22.68 -10.74
N GLY A 73 -15.16 22.47 -9.65
CA GLY A 73 -15.18 21.27 -8.82
C GLY A 73 -14.50 20.04 -9.42
N MET A 74 -14.44 18.95 -8.66
CA MET A 74 -13.88 17.68 -9.10
C MET A 74 -14.54 16.47 -8.45
N VAL A 75 -14.43 15.31 -9.11
CA VAL A 75 -14.85 14.01 -8.58
C VAL A 75 -13.72 13.01 -8.71
N LEU A 76 -13.31 12.40 -7.61
CA LEU A 76 -12.16 11.50 -7.50
C LEU A 76 -12.61 10.11 -7.05
N ASP A 77 -12.04 9.05 -7.63
CA ASP A 77 -12.26 7.65 -7.23
C ASP A 77 -10.96 7.10 -6.61
N GLY A 78 -11.10 6.46 -5.46
CA GLY A 78 -9.96 5.92 -4.75
C GLY A 78 -10.34 5.03 -3.57
N THR A 79 -9.35 4.76 -2.73
CA THR A 79 -9.49 3.87 -1.58
C THR A 79 -9.02 4.57 -0.31
N LEU A 80 -9.85 4.52 0.73
CA LEU A 80 -9.48 4.89 2.08
C LEU A 80 -8.78 3.71 2.76
N VAL A 81 -7.56 3.94 3.22
CA VAL A 81 -6.76 2.96 3.94
C VAL A 81 -6.34 3.52 5.29
N ALA A 82 -6.35 2.68 6.33
CA ALA A 82 -5.82 3.08 7.62
C ALA A 82 -4.33 2.75 7.68
N ARG A 83 -3.53 3.73 8.10
CA ARG A 83 -2.10 3.55 8.36
C ARG A 83 -1.89 3.09 9.79
N GLY A 84 -1.11 2.03 9.96
CA GLY A 84 -0.53 1.63 11.24
C GLY A 84 0.87 2.21 11.41
N GLU A 85 1.64 1.62 12.33
CA GLU A 85 3.05 1.92 12.53
C GLU A 85 3.85 1.74 11.23
N GLU A 86 4.89 2.56 11.05
CA GLU A 86 5.75 2.58 9.85
C GLU A 86 4.98 2.77 8.52
N HIS A 87 3.83 3.43 8.55
CA HIS A 87 2.97 3.68 7.38
C HIS A 87 2.38 2.41 6.74
N ALA A 88 2.46 1.26 7.40
CA ALA A 88 1.88 0.02 6.89
C ALA A 88 0.35 0.11 6.80
N VAL A 89 -0.25 -0.32 5.70
CA VAL A 89 -1.71 -0.40 5.60
C VAL A 89 -2.22 -1.52 6.49
N ARG A 90 -3.18 -1.19 7.37
CA ARG A 90 -3.80 -2.14 8.31
C ARG A 90 -5.30 -2.23 8.05
N PRO A 91 -5.77 -3.23 7.27
CA PRO A 91 -7.18 -3.35 6.89
C PRO A 91 -8.15 -3.44 8.08
N ARG A 92 -7.71 -3.96 9.23
CA ARG A 92 -8.55 -4.04 10.44
C ARG A 92 -8.80 -2.67 11.09
N LEU A 93 -7.90 -1.71 10.91
CA LEU A 93 -8.00 -0.40 11.55
C LEU A 93 -9.03 0.51 10.87
N ILE A 94 -9.22 0.39 9.55
CA ILE A 94 -10.19 1.22 8.82
C ILE A 94 -11.64 0.89 9.22
N ALA A 95 -11.90 -0.36 9.63
CA ALA A 95 -13.19 -0.75 10.19
C ALA A 95 -13.49 -0.02 11.51
N ARG A 96 -12.47 0.27 12.34
CA ARG A 96 -12.61 1.04 13.59
C ARG A 96 -12.85 2.54 13.36
N ARG A 97 -12.48 3.04 12.17
CA ARG A 97 -12.84 4.39 11.71
C ARG A 97 -14.26 4.44 11.13
N SER A 98 -14.85 3.28 10.84
CA SER A 98 -16.09 3.16 10.07
C SER A 98 -17.28 2.79 10.95
N ALA A 99 -18.02 3.81 11.35
CA ALA A 99 -19.44 3.81 11.71
C ALA A 99 -19.83 5.29 11.72
N ARG A 100 -21.11 5.64 11.48
CA ARG A 100 -21.63 7.01 11.22
C ARG A 100 -21.42 8.01 12.39
N HIS A 101 -20.19 8.24 12.77
CA HIS A 101 -19.76 8.98 13.95
C HIS A 101 -18.63 9.92 13.57
N ARG A 102 -18.62 11.11 14.18
CA ARG A 102 -17.54 12.06 13.99
C ARG A 102 -16.41 11.67 14.96
N PRO A 103 -15.25 11.20 14.47
CA PRO A 103 -14.18 10.75 15.35
C PRO A 103 -13.58 11.93 16.11
N SER A 104 -13.16 11.68 17.36
CA SER A 104 -12.34 12.64 18.12
C SER A 104 -10.96 12.83 17.48
N GLU A 105 -10.32 13.96 17.75
CA GLU A 105 -8.93 14.20 17.30
C GLU A 105 -7.97 13.11 17.78
N ALA A 106 -8.12 12.64 19.02
CA ALA A 106 -7.33 11.53 19.55
C ALA A 106 -7.48 10.26 18.70
N THR A 107 -8.69 9.97 18.21
CA THR A 107 -8.94 8.83 17.32
C THR A 107 -8.31 9.03 15.94
N ILE A 108 -8.38 10.23 15.38
CA ILE A 108 -7.75 10.58 14.10
C ILE A 108 -6.23 10.42 14.20
N ARG A 109 -5.60 10.91 15.28
CA ARG A 109 -4.15 10.79 15.51
C ARG A 109 -3.72 9.33 15.70
N ARG A 110 -4.50 8.54 16.44
CA ARG A 110 -4.20 7.12 16.72
C ARG A 110 -4.39 6.22 15.50
N ILE A 111 -5.35 6.54 14.64
CA ILE A 111 -5.66 5.76 13.43
C ILE A 111 -5.73 6.71 12.24
N PRO A 112 -4.57 7.16 11.73
CA PRO A 112 -4.52 8.00 10.55
C PRO A 112 -5.06 7.27 9.34
N VAL A 113 -5.78 7.99 8.49
CA VAL A 113 -6.35 7.46 7.24
C VAL A 113 -5.81 8.24 6.06
N ASP A 114 -5.47 7.50 5.01
CA ASP A 114 -5.09 8.06 3.73
C ASP A 114 -6.18 7.78 2.69
N PHE A 115 -6.54 8.80 1.93
CA PHE A 115 -7.28 8.67 0.69
C PHE A 115 -6.31 8.55 -0.48
N GLN A 116 -6.17 7.32 -0.97
CA GLN A 116 -5.34 6.99 -2.11
C GLN A 116 -6.17 7.11 -3.39
N ILE A 117 -5.92 8.18 -4.15
CA ILE A 117 -6.67 8.49 -5.37
C ILE A 117 -6.09 7.67 -6.54
N ALA A 118 -6.98 7.01 -7.28
CA ALA A 118 -6.62 6.17 -8.42
C ALA A 118 -7.20 6.68 -9.74
N ASP A 119 -8.26 7.49 -9.71
CA ASP A 119 -8.94 7.97 -10.92
C ASP A 119 -9.61 9.34 -10.73
N LEU A 120 -9.86 10.01 -11.85
CA LEU A 120 -10.53 11.31 -11.94
C LEU A 120 -11.76 11.18 -12.83
N LEU A 121 -12.94 11.50 -12.31
CA LEU A 121 -14.24 11.28 -12.98
C LEU A 121 -14.92 12.58 -13.47
N TRP A 122 -14.52 13.70 -12.89
CA TRP A 122 -14.98 15.04 -13.25
C TRP A 122 -13.90 16.06 -12.90
N LEU A 123 -13.70 17.06 -13.76
CA LEU A 123 -12.79 18.16 -13.53
C LEU A 123 -13.36 19.44 -14.13
N ASP A 124 -13.47 20.47 -13.31
CA ASP A 124 -13.73 21.86 -13.71
C ASP A 124 -14.87 22.00 -14.73
N GLY A 125 -16.06 21.53 -14.35
CA GLY A 125 -17.25 21.56 -15.19
C GLY A 125 -17.39 20.43 -16.24
N HIS A 126 -16.39 19.56 -16.40
CA HIS A 126 -16.37 18.55 -17.46
C HIS A 126 -16.28 17.12 -16.91
N SER A 127 -17.00 16.19 -17.54
CA SER A 127 -16.81 14.77 -17.25
C SER A 127 -15.55 14.24 -17.93
N THR A 128 -14.75 13.48 -17.19
CA THR A 128 -13.52 12.84 -17.71
C THR A 128 -13.73 11.35 -17.97
N THR A 129 -14.89 10.76 -17.62
CA THR A 129 -15.13 9.31 -17.71
C THR A 129 -14.98 8.75 -19.12
N GLY A 130 -15.32 9.56 -20.13
CA GLY A 130 -15.14 9.24 -21.53
C GLY A 130 -13.68 9.22 -21.99
N LEU A 131 -12.75 9.84 -21.27
CA LEU A 131 -11.34 9.88 -21.67
C LEU A 131 -10.64 8.53 -21.41
N PRO A 132 -9.61 8.17 -22.21
CA PRO A 132 -8.65 7.13 -21.87
C PRO A 132 -8.07 7.29 -20.46
N TYR A 133 -7.74 6.17 -19.79
CA TYR A 133 -7.17 6.20 -18.44
C TYR A 133 -5.88 7.02 -18.38
N ALA A 134 -5.01 6.92 -19.38
CA ALA A 134 -3.79 7.73 -19.45
C ALA A 134 -4.06 9.24 -19.39
N ASP A 135 -5.10 9.72 -20.09
CA ASP A 135 -5.45 11.14 -20.11
C ASP A 135 -6.08 11.58 -18.79
N ARG A 136 -6.97 10.75 -18.21
CA ARG A 136 -7.52 11.00 -16.87
C ARG A 136 -6.43 11.07 -15.82
N ARG A 137 -5.40 10.22 -15.96
CA ARG A 137 -4.26 10.15 -15.07
C ARG A 137 -3.37 11.39 -15.19
N ALA A 138 -3.04 11.82 -16.40
CA ALA A 138 -2.29 13.06 -16.62
C ALA A 138 -3.04 14.29 -16.09
N LEU A 139 -4.36 14.32 -16.19
CA LEU A 139 -5.20 15.36 -15.58
C LEU A 139 -5.17 15.30 -14.04
N LEU A 140 -5.27 14.09 -13.47
CA LEU A 140 -5.22 13.84 -12.03
C LEU A 140 -3.89 14.29 -11.43
N ASP A 141 -2.76 13.91 -12.05
CA ASP A 141 -1.42 14.23 -11.56
C ASP A 141 -1.17 15.75 -11.48
N ARG A 142 -1.78 16.54 -12.38
CA ARG A 142 -1.70 18.02 -12.36
C ARG A 142 -2.40 18.66 -11.15
N LEU A 143 -3.29 17.96 -10.45
CA LEU A 143 -3.89 18.45 -9.20
C LEU A 143 -2.87 18.46 -8.04
N GLY A 144 -1.79 17.68 -8.17
CA GLY A 144 -0.63 17.72 -7.28
C GLY A 144 -0.86 17.17 -5.86
N PHE A 145 -1.79 16.23 -5.70
CA PHE A 145 -1.97 15.49 -4.45
C PHE A 145 -0.80 14.51 -4.23
N ALA A 146 0.25 14.96 -3.55
CA ALA A 146 1.51 14.22 -3.41
C ALA A 146 1.77 13.65 -2.01
N SER A 147 0.97 14.01 -1.00
CA SER A 147 1.24 13.65 0.40
C SER A 147 -0.02 13.28 1.18
N PRO A 148 0.12 12.47 2.26
CA PRO A 148 -0.98 12.21 3.18
C PRO A 148 -1.62 13.49 3.72
N PRO A 149 -2.92 13.47 4.06
CA PRO A 149 -3.80 12.30 4.03
C PRO A 149 -4.49 12.09 2.67
N VAL A 150 -4.18 12.87 1.63
CA VAL A 150 -4.82 12.75 0.30
C VAL A 150 -3.75 12.78 -0.78
N TRP A 151 -3.49 11.63 -1.40
CA TRP A 151 -2.42 11.48 -2.37
C TRP A 151 -2.81 10.58 -3.53
N ILE A 152 -2.13 10.78 -4.66
CA ILE A 152 -2.36 10.04 -5.89
C ILE A 152 -1.43 8.82 -5.93
N THR A 153 -2.01 7.63 -6.10
CA THR A 153 -1.27 6.37 -6.28
C THR A 153 -0.34 6.42 -7.49
N SER A 154 0.80 5.73 -7.51
CA SER A 154 1.69 5.73 -8.70
C SER A 154 1.63 4.38 -9.43
N PRO A 155 1.05 4.31 -10.64
CA PRO A 155 1.01 3.08 -11.43
C PRO A 155 2.38 2.76 -12.02
N LEU A 156 2.75 1.48 -12.04
CA LEU A 156 3.95 0.98 -12.73
C LEU A 156 3.56 0.20 -13.99
N PRO A 157 4.44 0.10 -15.00
CA PRO A 157 4.19 -0.74 -16.16
C PRO A 157 3.91 -2.20 -15.77
N ALA A 158 3.01 -2.87 -16.49
CA ALA A 158 2.68 -4.27 -16.21
C ALA A 158 3.85 -5.26 -16.46
N THR A 159 4.95 -4.80 -17.04
CA THR A 159 6.20 -5.58 -17.11
C THR A 159 6.82 -5.82 -15.73
N GLU A 160 6.47 -5.02 -14.72
CA GLU A 160 6.94 -5.14 -13.34
C GLU A 160 5.98 -5.95 -12.44
N ILE A 161 5.01 -6.65 -13.04
CA ILE A 161 3.90 -7.24 -12.29
C ILE A 161 4.34 -8.28 -11.26
N ASP A 162 5.35 -9.10 -11.57
CA ASP A 162 5.85 -10.14 -10.65
C ASP A 162 6.54 -9.51 -9.45
N THR A 163 7.38 -8.51 -9.68
CA THR A 163 8.00 -7.68 -8.63
C THR A 163 6.93 -7.04 -7.75
N MET A 164 5.90 -6.48 -8.36
CA MET A 164 4.79 -5.84 -7.65
C MET A 164 3.93 -6.83 -6.85
N LEU A 165 3.72 -8.06 -7.35
CA LEU A 165 3.03 -9.12 -6.63
C LEU A 165 3.83 -9.56 -5.40
N ALA A 166 5.15 -9.70 -5.51
CA ALA A 166 6.02 -10.01 -4.39
C ALA A 166 5.99 -8.90 -3.32
N ILE A 167 6.06 -7.63 -3.72
CA ILE A 167 5.93 -6.48 -2.81
C ILE A 167 4.55 -6.46 -2.16
N ALA A 168 3.49 -6.66 -2.95
CA ALA A 168 2.12 -6.71 -2.45
C ALA A 168 1.95 -7.83 -1.42
N GLU A 169 2.52 -9.01 -1.66
CA GLU A 169 2.53 -10.11 -0.68
C GLU A 169 3.25 -9.71 0.61
N GLN A 170 4.48 -9.20 0.50
CA GLN A 170 5.30 -8.80 1.65
C GLN A 170 4.63 -7.70 2.49
N LYS A 171 3.93 -6.77 1.84
CA LYS A 171 3.21 -5.67 2.50
C LYS A 171 1.78 -6.03 2.91
N GLY A 172 1.35 -7.27 2.68
CA GLY A 172 0.03 -7.76 3.10
C GLY A 172 -1.15 -7.20 2.29
N ALA A 173 -0.92 -6.76 1.05
CA ALA A 173 -1.98 -6.38 0.12
C ALA A 173 -2.67 -7.63 -0.47
N ASP A 174 -3.92 -7.47 -0.89
CA ASP A 174 -4.75 -8.57 -1.41
C ASP A 174 -4.53 -8.83 -2.91
N GLY A 175 -3.79 -7.98 -3.60
CA GLY A 175 -3.66 -8.02 -5.05
C GLY A 175 -3.08 -6.76 -5.65
N LEU A 176 -3.13 -6.71 -6.99
CA LEU A 176 -2.89 -5.55 -7.81
C LEU A 176 -4.16 -5.18 -8.59
N HIS A 177 -4.29 -3.91 -8.95
CA HIS A 177 -5.19 -3.42 -9.96
C HIS A 177 -4.41 -3.22 -11.25
N ALA A 178 -4.69 -4.02 -12.27
CA ALA A 178 -4.21 -3.79 -13.62
C ALA A 178 -5.19 -2.90 -14.38
N ARG A 179 -4.71 -1.82 -14.98
CA ARG A 179 -5.52 -0.87 -15.76
C ARG A 179 -4.93 -0.71 -17.15
N HIS A 180 -5.79 -0.77 -18.16
CA HIS A 180 -5.41 -0.54 -19.54
C HIS A 180 -5.35 0.98 -19.81
N LEU A 181 -4.24 1.48 -20.36
CA LEU A 181 -4.00 2.92 -20.60
C LEU A 181 -5.07 3.56 -21.48
N ARG A 182 -5.55 2.84 -22.50
CA ARG A 182 -6.64 3.28 -23.39
C ARG A 182 -8.06 3.04 -22.83
N GLY A 183 -8.19 2.50 -21.62
CA GLY A 183 -9.46 2.12 -21.02
C GLY A 183 -10.29 3.31 -20.54
N ARG A 184 -11.55 3.39 -20.98
CA ARG A 184 -12.51 4.39 -20.49
C ARG A 184 -13.11 3.97 -19.14
N TYR A 185 -13.56 4.95 -18.36
CA TYR A 185 -14.28 4.67 -17.11
C TYR A 185 -15.72 4.28 -17.44
N HIS A 186 -16.21 3.17 -16.88
CA HIS A 186 -17.57 2.67 -17.12
C HIS A 186 -18.36 2.73 -15.80
N PRO A 187 -19.10 3.82 -15.53
CA PRO A 187 -19.82 3.97 -14.27
C PRO A 187 -20.77 2.80 -14.01
N GLY A 188 -20.67 2.19 -12.82
CA GLY A 188 -21.48 1.06 -12.37
C GLY A 188 -21.23 -0.27 -13.09
N GLY A 189 -20.53 -0.24 -14.22
CA GLY A 189 -20.23 -1.43 -15.02
C GLY A 189 -18.97 -2.15 -14.55
N ARG A 190 -18.94 -3.46 -14.79
CA ARG A 190 -17.69 -4.24 -14.73
C ARG A 190 -16.96 -4.11 -16.05
N SER A 191 -15.65 -3.91 -16.02
CA SER A 191 -14.87 -3.67 -17.25
C SER A 191 -13.74 -4.68 -17.42
N ARG A 192 -13.45 -4.99 -18.69
CA ARG A 192 -12.26 -5.73 -19.09
C ARG A 192 -10.98 -4.91 -19.09
N PHE A 193 -11.09 -3.58 -18.99
CA PHE A 193 -9.94 -2.65 -19.00
C PHE A 193 -9.44 -2.30 -17.59
N TRP A 194 -10.08 -2.86 -16.56
CA TRP A 194 -9.62 -2.80 -15.19
C TRP A 194 -9.79 -4.18 -14.59
N LEU A 195 -8.69 -4.82 -14.23
CA LEU A 195 -8.65 -6.17 -13.73
C LEU A 195 -8.03 -6.19 -12.33
N ARG A 196 -8.59 -7.01 -11.45
CA ARG A 196 -7.98 -7.36 -10.18
C ARG A 196 -7.14 -8.60 -10.38
N VAL A 197 -5.84 -8.46 -10.14
CA VAL A 197 -4.86 -9.56 -10.12
C VAL A 197 -4.63 -9.94 -8.66
N PRO A 198 -5.13 -11.10 -8.18
CA PRO A 198 -4.93 -11.48 -6.79
C PRO A 198 -3.46 -11.81 -6.51
N VAL A 199 -2.99 -11.48 -5.31
CA VAL A 199 -1.76 -12.11 -4.78
C VAL A 199 -2.11 -13.56 -4.44
N THR A 200 -1.46 -14.51 -5.11
CA THR A 200 -1.56 -15.93 -4.80
C THR A 200 -0.34 -16.38 -4.01
N ARG A 201 -0.53 -17.43 -3.20
CA ARG A 201 0.50 -18.03 -2.36
C ARG A 201 0.57 -19.49 -2.70
N THR A 202 1.77 -20.01 -2.89
CA THR A 202 2.00 -21.44 -3.09
C THR A 202 2.55 -22.02 -1.80
N ARG A 203 1.84 -23.00 -1.23
CA ARG A 203 2.23 -23.66 0.02
C ARG A 203 2.11 -25.18 -0.08
N GLN A 204 2.91 -25.86 0.74
CA GLN A 204 2.83 -27.31 0.91
C GLN A 204 1.58 -27.66 1.72
N VAL A 205 0.87 -28.68 1.28
CA VAL A 205 -0.36 -29.18 1.91
C VAL A 205 -0.35 -30.69 1.96
N LEU A 206 -1.01 -31.26 2.96
CA LEU A 206 -1.25 -32.69 3.06
C LEU A 206 -2.62 -33.03 2.50
N VAL A 207 -2.72 -34.16 1.81
CA VAL A 207 -3.99 -34.72 1.36
C VAL A 207 -4.52 -35.64 2.45
N GLY A 208 -5.63 -35.25 3.08
CA GLY A 208 -6.30 -36.07 4.11
C GLY A 208 -7.50 -36.87 3.59
N GLY A 209 -7.87 -36.68 2.32
CA GLY A 209 -8.96 -37.40 1.69
C GLY A 209 -9.29 -36.88 0.31
N TRP A 210 -10.28 -37.48 -0.33
CA TRP A 210 -10.79 -37.06 -1.63
C TRP A 210 -12.29 -37.28 -1.75
N THR A 211 -12.91 -36.58 -2.69
CA THR A 211 -14.28 -36.89 -3.15
C THR A 211 -14.19 -37.49 -4.55
N PRO A 212 -14.85 -38.64 -4.80
CA PRO A 212 -14.93 -39.24 -6.11
C PRO A 212 -15.62 -38.34 -7.13
N ALA A 213 -15.24 -38.49 -8.41
CA ALA A 213 -15.92 -37.82 -9.51
C ALA A 213 -17.31 -38.42 -9.77
N ASP A 214 -17.43 -39.71 -9.51
CA ASP A 214 -18.69 -40.46 -9.53
C ASP A 214 -18.82 -41.21 -8.19
N PRO A 215 -19.88 -40.96 -7.40
CA PRO A 215 -20.10 -41.64 -6.12
C PRO A 215 -20.15 -43.17 -6.20
N HIS A 216 -20.47 -43.73 -7.37
CA HIS A 216 -20.48 -45.18 -7.60
C HIS A 216 -19.12 -45.75 -8.01
N ARG A 217 -18.15 -44.88 -8.28
CA ARG A 217 -16.77 -45.23 -8.65
C ARG A 217 -15.78 -44.60 -7.68
N PRO A 218 -15.62 -45.19 -6.48
CA PRO A 218 -14.85 -44.59 -5.38
C PRO A 218 -13.37 -44.42 -5.71
N GLU A 219 -12.85 -45.16 -6.70
CA GLU A 219 -11.48 -45.08 -7.20
C GLU A 219 -11.21 -43.78 -7.99
N THR A 220 -12.26 -43.07 -8.39
CA THR A 220 -12.10 -41.80 -9.12
C THR A 220 -11.77 -40.66 -8.17
N VAL A 221 -11.12 -39.62 -8.67
CA VAL A 221 -10.78 -38.42 -7.90
C VAL A 221 -11.33 -37.19 -8.63
N ALA A 222 -12.16 -36.40 -7.95
CA ALA A 222 -12.59 -35.08 -8.45
C ALA A 222 -12.00 -33.93 -7.63
N THR A 223 -12.03 -34.07 -6.30
CA THR A 223 -11.54 -33.04 -5.38
C THR A 223 -10.71 -33.67 -4.27
N LEU A 224 -9.66 -32.98 -3.84
CA LEU A 224 -8.86 -33.33 -2.66
C LEU A 224 -9.34 -32.53 -1.45
N LEU A 225 -9.33 -33.17 -0.28
CA LEU A 225 -9.50 -32.53 1.01
C LEU A 225 -8.10 -32.29 1.60
N LEU A 226 -7.77 -31.01 1.76
CA LEU A 226 -6.44 -30.56 2.14
C LEU A 226 -6.36 -30.31 3.65
N GLY A 227 -5.20 -30.60 4.23
CA GLY A 227 -4.88 -30.27 5.61
C GLY A 227 -3.49 -29.68 5.81
N ALA A 228 -3.35 -28.97 6.92
CA ALA A 228 -2.07 -28.54 7.46
C ALA A 228 -1.68 -29.47 8.63
N PRO A 229 -0.41 -29.84 8.80
CA PRO A 229 0.03 -30.65 9.93
C PRO A 229 -0.22 -29.94 11.26
N VAL A 230 -0.51 -30.71 12.31
CA VAL A 230 -0.60 -30.24 13.70
C VAL A 230 0.74 -30.47 14.39
N GLU A 231 1.35 -29.43 14.97
CA GLU A 231 2.71 -29.50 15.55
C GLU A 231 2.86 -30.56 16.65
N ASP A 232 1.86 -30.71 17.52
CA ASP A 232 1.91 -31.64 18.66
C ASP A 232 1.08 -32.92 18.46
N ALA A 233 0.62 -33.19 17.25
CA ALA A 233 -0.18 -34.39 16.95
C ALA A 233 0.20 -34.98 15.58
N PRO A 234 1.26 -35.83 15.52
CA PRO A 234 1.70 -36.46 14.29
C PRO A 234 0.57 -37.25 13.61
N GLY A 235 0.39 -37.02 12.31
CA GLY A 235 -0.68 -37.65 11.53
C GLY A 235 -2.07 -37.02 11.72
N ALA A 236 -2.21 -35.97 12.53
CA ALA A 236 -3.41 -35.18 12.63
C ALA A 236 -3.33 -33.93 11.74
N LEU A 237 -4.45 -33.54 11.14
CA LEU A 237 -4.53 -32.42 10.20
C LEU A 237 -5.54 -31.36 10.62
N HIS A 238 -5.18 -30.08 10.55
CA HIS A 238 -6.17 -29.02 10.47
C HIS A 238 -6.75 -29.01 9.05
N TYR A 239 -8.06 -29.23 8.89
CA TYR A 239 -8.70 -29.13 7.58
C TYR A 239 -8.59 -27.69 7.08
N ILE A 240 -7.98 -27.46 5.91
CA ILE A 240 -7.75 -26.12 5.34
C ILE A 240 -8.53 -25.85 4.05
N GLY A 241 -9.38 -26.80 3.63
CA GLY A 241 -10.29 -26.63 2.51
C GLY A 241 -10.16 -27.74 1.47
N ARG A 242 -10.87 -27.59 0.35
CA ARG A 242 -10.89 -28.56 -0.74
C ARG A 242 -10.47 -27.92 -2.05
N VAL A 243 -9.87 -28.72 -2.92
CA VAL A 243 -9.39 -28.27 -4.23
C VAL A 243 -9.80 -29.24 -5.33
N GLY A 244 -10.21 -28.71 -6.47
CA GLY A 244 -10.50 -29.52 -7.65
C GLY A 244 -9.22 -29.99 -8.35
N VAL A 245 -9.29 -31.15 -8.98
CA VAL A 245 -8.17 -31.77 -9.68
C VAL A 245 -8.42 -31.79 -11.19
N SER A 246 -7.40 -31.37 -11.95
CA SER A 246 -7.43 -31.39 -13.42
C SER A 246 -7.48 -32.82 -13.95
N LEU A 247 -8.06 -33.03 -15.14
CA LEU A 247 -8.22 -34.38 -15.72
C LEU A 247 -6.90 -35.16 -15.82
N GLY A 248 -5.79 -34.48 -16.13
CA GLY A 248 -4.47 -35.10 -16.25
C GLY A 248 -3.93 -35.67 -14.94
N GLU A 249 -4.24 -35.05 -13.80
CA GLU A 249 -3.73 -35.46 -12.49
C GLU A 249 -4.57 -36.58 -11.83
N ARG A 250 -5.84 -36.74 -12.24
CA ARG A 250 -6.79 -37.66 -11.57
C ARG A 250 -6.29 -39.09 -11.49
N ARG A 251 -5.70 -39.63 -12.56
CA ARG A 251 -5.23 -41.02 -12.58
C ARG A 251 -4.05 -41.24 -11.64
N ARG A 252 -3.08 -40.32 -11.63
CA ARG A 252 -1.91 -40.38 -10.73
C ARG A 252 -2.35 -40.30 -9.27
N LEU A 253 -3.25 -39.37 -8.96
CA LEU A 253 -3.78 -39.20 -7.61
C LEU A 253 -4.64 -40.38 -7.17
N ALA A 254 -5.47 -40.94 -8.06
CA ALA A 254 -6.26 -42.13 -7.76
C ALA A 254 -5.38 -43.31 -7.32
N ALA A 255 -4.30 -43.59 -8.05
CA ALA A 255 -3.36 -44.65 -7.69
C ALA A 255 -2.69 -44.39 -6.34
N ALA A 256 -2.17 -43.17 -6.13
CA ALA A 256 -1.49 -42.82 -4.88
C ALA A 256 -2.42 -42.85 -3.65
N LEU A 257 -3.67 -42.44 -3.81
CA LEU A 257 -4.69 -42.39 -2.75
C LEU A 257 -5.24 -43.77 -2.41
N ALA A 258 -5.40 -44.66 -3.39
CA ALA A 258 -5.89 -46.03 -3.16
C ALA A 258 -4.98 -46.82 -2.21
N GLU A 259 -3.66 -46.62 -2.29
CA GLU A 259 -2.69 -47.24 -1.37
C GLU A 259 -2.76 -46.68 0.06
N ARG A 260 -3.43 -45.56 0.26
CA ARG A 260 -3.46 -44.79 1.51
C ARG A 260 -4.86 -44.71 2.11
N GLU A 261 -5.83 -45.42 1.56
CA GLU A 261 -7.21 -45.37 2.03
C GLU A 261 -7.32 -45.83 3.49
N GLN A 262 -8.11 -45.09 4.28
CA GLN A 262 -8.39 -45.41 5.67
C GLN A 262 -9.84 -45.06 6.03
N ASP A 263 -10.36 -45.65 7.11
CA ASP A 263 -11.76 -45.48 7.51
C ASP A 263 -12.05 -44.14 8.19
N ALA A 264 -11.10 -43.65 9.00
CA ALA A 264 -11.29 -42.45 9.82
C ALA A 264 -10.72 -41.19 9.13
N PRO A 265 -11.35 -40.02 9.28
CA PRO A 265 -10.78 -38.77 8.80
C PRO A 265 -9.51 -38.42 9.60
N PRO A 266 -8.40 -38.02 8.96
CA PRO A 266 -7.18 -37.58 9.66
C PRO A 266 -7.30 -36.15 10.21
N PHE A 267 -8.48 -35.53 10.17
CA PHE A 267 -8.67 -34.13 10.51
C PHE A 267 -9.05 -33.95 11.99
N VAL A 268 -8.43 -32.98 12.66
CA VAL A 268 -8.85 -32.53 13.98
C VAL A 268 -10.11 -31.68 13.85
N GLY A 269 -11.12 -32.00 14.65
CA GLY A 269 -12.43 -31.35 14.60
C GLY A 269 -13.27 -31.79 13.39
N ALA A 270 -14.45 -31.17 13.26
CA ALA A 270 -15.42 -31.56 12.24
C ALA A 270 -15.06 -31.02 10.85
N VAL A 271 -15.00 -31.90 9.86
CA VAL A 271 -15.02 -31.51 8.44
C VAL A 271 -16.45 -31.05 8.10
N PRO A 272 -16.65 -29.89 7.43
CA PRO A 272 -17.95 -29.41 7.00
C PRO A 272 -18.72 -30.49 6.25
N THR A 273 -20.00 -30.64 6.57
CA THR A 273 -20.86 -31.72 6.04
C THR A 273 -20.81 -31.83 4.52
N LEU A 274 -20.79 -30.70 3.82
CA LEU A 274 -20.71 -30.67 2.35
C LEU A 274 -19.38 -31.21 1.80
N ALA A 275 -18.28 -31.03 2.52
CA ALA A 275 -16.98 -31.56 2.13
C ALA A 275 -16.81 -33.03 2.54
N ALA A 276 -17.37 -33.44 3.67
CA ALA A 276 -17.36 -34.82 4.14
C ALA A 276 -18.31 -35.74 3.34
N ARG A 277 -19.32 -35.18 2.68
CA ARG A 277 -20.28 -35.95 1.87
C ARG A 277 -19.57 -36.72 0.76
N ASN A 278 -19.70 -38.05 0.79
CA ASN A 278 -19.04 -38.98 -0.13
C ASN A 278 -17.50 -38.89 -0.11
N ALA A 279 -16.91 -38.30 0.92
CA ALA A 279 -15.46 -38.27 1.07
C ALA A 279 -14.94 -39.66 1.42
N ARG A 280 -13.76 -39.97 0.89
CA ARG A 280 -12.91 -41.09 1.28
C ARG A 280 -11.70 -40.50 1.98
N TRP A 281 -11.20 -41.18 3.00
CA TRP A 281 -10.12 -40.66 3.84
C TRP A 281 -8.80 -41.33 3.48
N ALA A 282 -7.73 -40.55 3.56
CA ALA A 282 -6.39 -41.02 3.23
C ALA A 282 -5.46 -40.79 4.42
N ARG A 283 -4.52 -41.71 4.61
CA ARG A 283 -3.38 -41.49 5.51
C ARG A 283 -2.65 -40.22 5.06
N PRO A 284 -2.38 -39.26 5.97
CA PRO A 284 -1.94 -37.92 5.60
C PRO A 284 -0.43 -37.84 5.42
N ASP A 285 0.11 -38.59 4.48
CA ASP A 285 1.54 -38.57 4.10
C ASP A 285 1.78 -38.10 2.66
N LEU A 286 0.70 -37.88 1.91
CA LEU A 286 0.75 -37.40 0.53
C LEU A 286 0.85 -35.87 0.52
N VAL A 287 2.03 -35.37 0.17
CA VAL A 287 2.32 -33.93 0.10
C VAL A 287 2.12 -33.40 -1.32
N GLY A 288 1.51 -32.23 -1.44
CA GLY A 288 1.50 -31.50 -2.70
C GLY A 288 1.51 -29.99 -2.50
N LEU A 289 1.46 -29.28 -3.62
CA LEU A 289 1.43 -27.84 -3.66
C LEU A 289 0.03 -27.34 -3.98
N ALA A 290 -0.43 -26.39 -3.17
CA ALA A 290 -1.65 -25.64 -3.42
C ALA A 290 -1.31 -24.16 -3.57
N GLU A 291 -1.81 -23.56 -4.65
CA GLU A 291 -1.80 -22.14 -4.91
C GLU A 291 -3.14 -21.53 -4.46
N PHE A 292 -3.16 -20.46 -3.66
CA PHE A 292 -4.40 -19.89 -3.13
C PHE A 292 -4.29 -18.39 -2.85
N SER A 293 -5.42 -17.69 -2.84
CA SER A 293 -5.47 -16.21 -2.80
C SER A 293 -5.67 -15.58 -1.40
N GLY A 294 -5.43 -16.35 -0.32
CA GLY A 294 -5.61 -15.93 1.07
C GLY A 294 -6.55 -16.85 1.87
N TRP A 295 -6.95 -16.43 3.07
CA TRP A 295 -7.74 -17.26 3.99
C TRP A 295 -9.21 -16.77 4.12
N ILE A 296 -10.14 -17.68 4.39
CA ILE A 296 -11.56 -17.45 4.69
C ILE A 296 -11.83 -18.00 6.08
N GLY A 297 -12.53 -17.24 6.92
CA GLY A 297 -12.92 -17.69 8.26
C GLY A 297 -11.76 -17.92 9.23
N GLY A 298 -10.52 -17.59 8.82
CA GLY A 298 -9.32 -17.78 9.63
C GLY A 298 -8.54 -19.05 9.29
N ASP A 299 -9.14 -20.07 8.69
CA ASP A 299 -8.53 -21.41 8.53
C ASP A 299 -8.76 -22.07 7.16
N ARG A 300 -9.56 -21.48 6.26
CA ARG A 300 -9.82 -22.04 4.92
C ARG A 300 -9.07 -21.32 3.81
N MET A 301 -8.51 -22.05 2.86
CA MET A 301 -7.96 -21.46 1.63
C MET A 301 -9.05 -20.82 0.76
N ARG A 302 -8.79 -19.60 0.29
CA ARG A 302 -9.62 -18.86 -0.66
C ARG A 302 -9.20 -19.16 -2.09
N ARG A 303 -10.11 -19.79 -2.85
CA ARG A 303 -9.90 -20.18 -4.27
C ARG A 303 -8.60 -20.98 -4.46
N PRO A 304 -8.44 -22.13 -3.77
CA PRO A 304 -7.26 -22.96 -3.95
C PRO A 304 -7.23 -23.59 -5.35
N TYR A 305 -6.03 -23.79 -5.86
CA TYR A 305 -5.70 -24.48 -7.10
C TYR A 305 -4.58 -25.50 -6.85
N TRP A 306 -4.77 -26.72 -7.36
CA TRP A 306 -3.80 -27.81 -7.17
C TRP A 306 -2.67 -27.69 -8.19
N ARG A 307 -1.44 -27.59 -7.70
CA ARG A 307 -0.24 -27.48 -8.56
C ARG A 307 0.39 -28.83 -8.88
N GLY A 308 0.22 -29.83 -8.02
CA GLY A 308 0.80 -31.15 -8.20
C GLY A 308 1.27 -31.77 -6.88
N LEU A 309 1.65 -33.05 -6.97
CA LEU A 309 2.35 -33.75 -5.89
C LEU A 309 3.81 -33.30 -5.78
N LEU A 310 4.34 -33.34 -4.56
CA LEU A 310 5.76 -33.17 -4.29
C LEU A 310 6.42 -34.52 -4.02
N ASP A 311 7.67 -34.64 -4.47
CA ASP A 311 8.53 -35.74 -4.05
C ASP A 311 9.06 -35.47 -2.64
N ALA A 312 9.38 -36.53 -1.89
CA ALA A 312 9.80 -36.41 -0.49
C ALA A 312 11.05 -35.52 -0.31
N ALA A 313 11.92 -35.45 -1.33
CA ALA A 313 13.12 -34.60 -1.30
C ALA A 313 12.82 -33.10 -1.41
N ASP A 314 11.65 -32.70 -1.91
CA ASP A 314 11.24 -31.31 -2.13
C ASP A 314 10.33 -30.76 -1.01
N VAL A 315 10.09 -31.58 0.02
CA VAL A 315 9.29 -31.21 1.20
C VAL A 315 10.16 -30.37 2.14
N HIS A 316 9.62 -29.24 2.59
CA HIS A 316 10.34 -28.27 3.42
C HIS A 316 9.44 -27.82 4.56
N GLU A 317 9.90 -27.98 5.80
CA GLU A 317 9.09 -27.72 7.01
C GLU A 317 8.60 -26.28 7.12
N ASP A 318 9.33 -25.30 6.59
CA ASP A 318 8.99 -23.89 6.62
C ASP A 318 7.94 -23.48 5.55
N ARG A 319 7.54 -24.42 4.68
CA ARG A 319 6.64 -24.13 3.54
C ARG A 319 5.23 -24.67 3.69
N TRP A 320 4.89 -25.28 4.81
CA TRP A 320 3.53 -25.72 5.10
C TRP A 320 2.53 -24.57 5.05
N ALA A 321 1.33 -24.87 4.54
CA ALA A 321 0.21 -23.94 4.56
C ALA A 321 -0.26 -23.75 6.00
N ARG A 322 0.12 -22.63 6.61
CA ARG A 322 -0.29 -22.28 7.97
C ARG A 322 -1.33 -21.17 7.92
N PRO A 323 -2.54 -21.38 8.47
CA PRO A 323 -3.46 -20.28 8.68
C PRO A 323 -2.77 -19.21 9.54
N PRO A 324 -3.00 -17.91 9.28
CA PRO A 324 -2.49 -16.87 10.15
C PRO A 324 -3.04 -17.10 11.55
N GLU A 325 -2.20 -16.94 12.58
CA GLU A 325 -2.68 -17.04 13.95
C GLU A 325 -3.91 -16.15 14.13
N PRO A 326 -4.98 -16.67 14.76
CA PRO A 326 -6.11 -15.84 15.10
C PRO A 326 -5.57 -14.72 15.97
N ALA A 327 -5.66 -13.47 15.47
CA ALA A 327 -5.49 -12.35 16.37
C ALA A 327 -6.49 -12.51 17.52
N PRO A 328 -6.10 -12.19 18.76
CA PRO A 328 -6.98 -12.37 19.91
C PRO A 328 -8.35 -11.81 19.56
N ALA A 329 -9.37 -12.65 19.74
CA ALA A 329 -10.73 -12.35 19.33
C ALA A 329 -11.17 -11.03 19.97
N ALA A 330 -11.10 -9.94 19.21
CA ALA A 330 -11.93 -8.78 19.51
C ALA A 330 -13.35 -9.26 19.25
N ALA A 331 -14.09 -9.49 20.33
CA ALA A 331 -15.48 -9.86 20.31
C ALA A 331 -16.20 -9.12 19.18
N ALA A 332 -16.79 -9.87 18.25
CA ALA A 332 -17.82 -9.31 17.40
C ALA A 332 -18.88 -8.72 18.33
N PRO A 333 -19.27 -7.44 18.18
CA PRO A 333 -20.47 -6.97 18.84
C PRO A 333 -21.61 -7.81 18.26
N VAL A 334 -22.17 -8.68 19.09
CA VAL A 334 -23.52 -9.19 18.90
C VAL A 334 -24.41 -7.95 18.86
N GLU A 335 -25.05 -7.70 17.72
CA GLU A 335 -26.15 -6.74 17.67
C GLU A 335 -27.22 -7.20 18.67
N PRO A 336 -27.52 -6.45 19.75
CA PRO A 336 -28.77 -6.68 20.43
C PRO A 336 -29.89 -6.18 19.51
N ALA A 337 -30.95 -6.98 19.43
CA ALA A 337 -32.17 -6.65 18.71
C ALA A 337 -32.65 -5.25 19.12
N SER A 338 -33.02 -4.46 18.12
CA SER A 338 -33.62 -3.14 18.28
C SER A 338 -34.88 -3.23 19.14
N GLU A 339 -34.81 -2.74 20.38
CA GLU A 339 -35.99 -2.28 21.11
C GLU A 339 -36.43 -0.91 20.55
N PRO A 340 -37.75 -0.66 20.46
CA PRO A 340 -38.27 0.58 19.91
C PRO A 340 -38.00 1.76 20.85
N VAL A 341 -37.32 2.79 20.33
CA VAL A 341 -37.07 4.07 21.01
C VAL A 341 -38.42 4.81 21.18
N PRO A 342 -38.85 5.17 22.40
CA PRO A 342 -39.96 6.10 22.59
C PRO A 342 -39.50 7.55 22.36
N ALA A 343 -40.44 8.41 21.98
CA ALA A 343 -40.23 9.81 21.61
C ALA A 343 -39.61 10.67 22.74
N PRO A 344 -38.90 11.77 22.41
CA PRO A 344 -38.13 12.51 23.41
C PRO A 344 -39.04 13.41 24.26
N GLU A 345 -38.96 13.25 25.58
CA GLU A 345 -39.35 14.28 26.54
C GLU A 345 -38.13 15.11 26.93
N SER A 346 -38.38 16.41 27.10
CA SER A 346 -37.44 17.47 27.39
C SER A 346 -37.05 17.50 28.87
N GLU A 347 -35.75 17.51 29.16
CA GLU A 347 -35.20 17.88 30.47
C GLU A 347 -33.96 18.80 30.33
N PRO A 348 -33.66 19.62 31.36
CA PRO A 348 -33.00 20.92 31.21
C PRO A 348 -31.46 20.88 31.34
N GLU A 349 -30.82 21.98 30.89
CA GLU A 349 -29.37 22.22 30.92
C GLU A 349 -28.79 22.20 32.35
N PRO A 350 -27.59 21.63 32.57
CA PRO A 350 -26.83 21.83 33.80
C PRO A 350 -25.83 22.99 33.70
N GLU A 351 -25.71 23.73 34.79
CA GLU A 351 -24.77 24.84 35.04
C GLU A 351 -23.29 24.37 35.11
N PRO A 352 -22.31 25.29 34.89
CA PRO A 352 -20.91 24.92 34.75
C PRO A 352 -20.17 24.81 36.10
N GLU A 353 -19.49 23.69 36.34
CA GLU A 353 -18.48 23.56 37.41
C GLU A 353 -17.08 23.93 36.91
N GLU A 354 -16.40 24.80 37.66
CA GLU A 354 -15.00 25.18 37.52
C GLU A 354 -14.08 24.01 37.90
N ILE A 355 -13.10 23.68 37.03
CA ILE A 355 -12.02 22.76 37.35
C ILE A 355 -10.71 23.55 37.36
N SER A 356 -10.07 23.58 38.53
CA SER A 356 -8.78 24.20 38.78
C SER A 356 -7.63 23.41 38.11
N ALA A 357 -6.64 24.15 37.63
CA ALA A 357 -5.45 23.63 36.98
C ALA A 357 -4.32 23.37 38.00
N GLU A 358 -3.73 22.18 37.96
CA GLU A 358 -2.41 21.89 38.53
C GLU A 358 -1.36 21.74 37.42
N PRO A 359 -0.09 22.15 37.64
CA PRO A 359 0.87 22.40 36.57
C PRO A 359 1.63 21.13 36.14
N ALA A 360 1.87 21.02 34.83
CA ALA A 360 2.62 19.95 34.20
C ALA A 360 4.14 20.02 34.48
N ALA A 361 4.75 18.87 34.77
CA ALA A 361 6.19 18.66 34.78
C ALA A 361 6.77 18.63 33.34
N PRO A 362 8.05 18.97 33.12
CA PRO A 362 8.60 19.24 31.79
C PRO A 362 8.92 17.95 31.00
N GLU A 363 8.52 17.93 29.72
CA GLU A 363 8.89 16.90 28.73
C GLU A 363 10.37 17.03 28.28
N PRO A 364 11.10 15.92 28.06
CA PRO A 364 12.42 15.95 27.44
C PRO A 364 12.35 16.16 25.92
N ALA A 365 13.30 16.94 25.38
CA ALA A 365 13.34 17.42 24.00
C ALA A 365 13.31 16.33 22.91
N ALA A 366 12.21 16.26 22.16
CA ALA A 366 11.99 15.38 21.01
C ALA A 366 12.50 15.96 19.67
N GLY A 367 13.64 16.66 19.65
CA GLY A 367 14.03 17.49 18.50
C GLY A 367 15.09 16.94 17.53
N THR A 368 15.87 15.92 17.90
CA THR A 368 17.13 15.61 17.17
C THR A 368 17.13 14.27 16.43
N THR A 369 16.11 13.43 16.58
CA THR A 369 16.08 12.08 15.97
C THR A 369 15.34 12.04 14.61
N GLU A 370 14.39 12.96 14.35
CA GLU A 370 13.57 12.94 13.12
C GLU A 370 14.32 13.40 11.86
N VAL A 371 15.38 14.21 11.99
CA VAL A 371 16.12 14.76 10.84
C VAL A 371 17.03 13.72 10.17
N ARG A 372 17.36 12.62 10.86
CA ARG A 372 18.30 11.60 10.38
C ARG A 372 17.72 10.61 9.38
N ARG A 373 16.41 10.57 9.16
CA ARG A 373 15.79 9.60 8.23
C ARG A 373 15.44 10.26 6.90
N LEU A 374 15.94 9.66 5.81
CA LEU A 374 15.47 9.98 4.46
C LEU A 374 13.96 9.72 4.39
N GLU A 375 13.23 10.65 3.79
CA GLU A 375 11.78 10.49 3.62
C GLU A 375 11.50 9.26 2.76
N GLN A 376 10.60 8.40 3.23
CA GLN A 376 10.30 7.13 2.57
C GLN A 376 9.82 7.32 1.12
N HIS A 377 9.11 8.42 0.84
CA HIS A 377 8.69 8.80 -0.50
C HIS A 377 9.86 9.19 -1.42
N PHE A 378 10.86 9.90 -0.91
CA PHE A 378 12.07 10.23 -1.66
C PHE A 378 12.84 8.97 -2.05
N VAL A 379 12.93 7.99 -1.15
CA VAL A 379 13.55 6.68 -1.43
C VAL A 379 12.87 5.97 -2.59
N TYR A 380 11.54 5.85 -2.55
CA TYR A 380 10.80 5.18 -3.62
C TYR A 380 10.91 5.92 -4.96
N ASN A 381 10.82 7.25 -4.96
CA ASN A 381 10.95 8.05 -6.18
C ASN A 381 12.34 7.94 -6.80
N SER A 382 13.38 7.92 -5.96
CA SER A 382 14.78 7.75 -6.38
C SER A 382 14.99 6.39 -7.03
N LEU A 383 14.52 5.31 -6.39
CA LEU A 383 14.64 3.95 -6.93
C LEU A 383 13.86 3.75 -8.22
N ASN A 384 12.66 4.35 -8.35
CA ASN A 384 11.89 4.30 -9.60
C ASN A 384 12.60 5.02 -10.75
N THR A 385 13.22 6.17 -10.46
CA THR A 385 13.99 6.94 -11.45
C THR A 385 15.21 6.15 -11.91
N ILE A 386 15.93 5.55 -10.97
CA ILE A 386 17.06 4.65 -11.25
C ILE A 386 16.59 3.47 -12.11
N ALA A 387 15.52 2.78 -11.71
CA ALA A 387 15.00 1.61 -12.41
C ALA A 387 14.59 1.92 -13.85
N ALA A 388 13.97 3.09 -14.08
CA ALA A 388 13.61 3.55 -15.42
C ALA A 388 14.84 3.73 -16.34
N LEU A 389 15.99 4.12 -15.78
CA LEU A 389 17.23 4.36 -16.52
C LEU A 389 18.05 3.10 -16.80
N ILE A 390 17.85 2.00 -16.07
CA ILE A 390 18.65 0.75 -16.22
C ILE A 390 18.69 0.26 -17.67
N ARG A 391 17.59 0.40 -18.42
CA ARG A 391 17.50 -0.07 -19.81
C ARG A 391 17.96 0.96 -20.83
N THR A 392 17.79 2.25 -20.56
CA THR A 392 18.03 3.32 -21.54
C THR A 392 19.37 4.00 -21.38
N ASP A 393 19.89 4.08 -20.15
CA ASP A 393 21.17 4.66 -19.79
C ASP A 393 21.72 3.99 -18.51
N PRO A 394 22.28 2.76 -18.64
CA PRO A 394 22.79 2.00 -17.50
C PRO A 394 23.97 2.69 -16.81
N GLY A 395 24.73 3.54 -17.53
CA GLY A 395 25.81 4.34 -16.95
C GLY A 395 25.25 5.35 -15.95
N ARG A 396 24.27 6.15 -16.38
CA ARG A 396 23.60 7.11 -15.51
C ARG A 396 22.86 6.43 -14.36
N ALA A 397 22.23 5.28 -14.59
CA ALA A 397 21.57 4.51 -13.53
C ALA A 397 22.57 4.06 -12.45
N ARG A 398 23.78 3.63 -12.84
CA ARG A 398 24.85 3.27 -11.90
C ARG A 398 25.32 4.46 -11.08
N ASP A 399 25.52 5.62 -11.70
CA ASP A 399 25.94 6.83 -10.99
C ASP A 399 24.90 7.25 -9.93
N LEU A 400 23.61 7.20 -10.29
CA LEU A 400 22.52 7.50 -9.36
C LEU A 400 22.39 6.47 -8.23
N LEU A 401 22.66 5.19 -8.49
CA LEU A 401 22.72 4.16 -7.45
C LEU A 401 23.85 4.43 -6.45
N ILE A 402 25.02 4.83 -6.94
CA ILE A 402 26.15 5.21 -6.08
C ILE A 402 25.78 6.45 -5.26
N GLY A 403 25.24 7.49 -5.89
CA GLY A 403 24.79 8.70 -5.20
C GLY A 403 23.70 8.42 -4.15
N PHE A 404 22.79 7.47 -4.41
CA PHE A 404 21.80 7.02 -3.44
C PHE A 404 22.45 6.29 -2.25
N ALA A 405 23.43 5.41 -2.50
CA ALA A 405 24.17 4.73 -1.44
C ALA A 405 24.97 5.70 -0.56
N ASP A 406 25.57 6.73 -1.14
CA ASP A 406 26.30 7.78 -0.42
C ASP A 406 25.34 8.61 0.45
N LEU A 407 24.17 8.94 -0.07
CA LEU A 407 23.10 9.62 0.68
C LEU A 407 22.57 8.77 1.84
N SER A 408 22.37 7.47 1.64
CA SER A 408 21.98 6.55 2.72
C SER A 408 23.07 6.46 3.79
N ARG A 409 24.35 6.40 3.40
CA ARG A 409 25.48 6.37 4.34
C ARG A 409 25.54 7.64 5.19
N ALA A 410 25.31 8.81 4.59
CA ALA A 410 25.27 10.08 5.31
C ALA A 410 24.12 10.14 6.33
N ALA A 411 22.95 9.60 5.98
CA ALA A 411 21.80 9.52 6.87
C ALA A 411 22.02 8.59 8.08
N ASP A 412 22.75 7.48 7.88
CA ASP A 412 23.07 6.50 8.93
C ASP A 412 24.30 6.88 9.77
N GLN A 413 25.01 7.96 9.43
CA GLN A 413 26.24 8.35 10.11
C GLN A 413 25.96 8.88 11.53
N VAL A 414 26.52 8.18 12.53
CA VAL A 414 26.46 8.55 13.95
C VAL A 414 27.80 9.18 14.34
N GLY A 415 27.86 10.52 14.44
CA GLY A 415 29.07 11.25 14.81
C GLY A 415 29.07 12.69 14.30
N GLY A 416 30.25 13.34 14.29
CA GLY A 416 30.46 14.62 13.59
C GLY A 416 30.56 14.43 12.08
N SER A 417 30.21 15.46 11.32
CA SER A 417 30.33 15.53 9.85
C SER A 417 31.26 16.68 9.46
N THR A 418 31.80 16.66 8.26
CA THR A 418 32.51 17.81 7.68
C THR A 418 31.67 18.44 6.56
N LEU A 419 31.97 19.68 6.18
CA LEU A 419 31.33 20.31 5.04
C LEU A 419 31.56 19.49 3.76
N GLY A 420 32.71 18.83 3.62
CA GLY A 420 32.99 17.90 2.51
C GLY A 420 32.03 16.70 2.47
N ASP A 421 31.78 16.07 3.62
CA ASP A 421 30.86 14.93 3.74
C ASP A 421 29.41 15.36 3.44
N GLU A 422 28.99 16.50 3.97
CA GLU A 422 27.69 17.10 3.67
C GLU A 422 27.54 17.42 2.17
N LEU A 423 28.58 17.96 1.53
CA LEU A 423 28.56 18.27 0.09
C LEU A 423 28.48 17.02 -0.78
N ALA A 424 29.11 15.91 -0.38
CA ALA A 424 28.96 14.63 -1.05
C ALA A 424 27.51 14.13 -0.99
N ALA A 425 26.88 14.20 0.19
CA ALA A 425 25.48 13.84 0.37
C ALA A 425 24.53 14.76 -0.45
N VAL A 426 24.79 16.07 -0.43
CA VAL A 426 24.09 17.06 -1.26
C VAL A 426 24.23 16.74 -2.74
N HIS A 427 25.43 16.35 -3.20
CA HIS A 427 25.65 15.98 -4.59
C HIS A 427 24.80 14.77 -4.99
N GLY A 428 24.82 13.70 -4.19
CA GLY A 428 24.00 12.50 -4.43
C GLY A 428 22.50 12.82 -4.47
N TYR A 429 22.01 13.62 -3.51
CA TYR A 429 20.62 14.08 -3.49
C TYR A 429 20.26 14.89 -4.74
N LEU A 430 21.07 15.87 -5.13
CA LEU A 430 20.80 16.73 -6.28
C LEU A 430 20.88 15.98 -7.60
N GLN A 431 21.73 14.97 -7.72
CA GLN A 431 21.76 14.10 -8.90
C GLN A 431 20.45 13.31 -9.07
N LEU A 432 19.91 12.76 -7.97
CA LEU A 432 18.63 12.05 -7.96
C LEU A 432 17.47 12.98 -8.32
N GLU A 433 17.43 14.17 -7.73
CA GLU A 433 16.41 15.16 -8.04
C GLU A 433 16.53 15.71 -9.47
N GLN A 434 17.73 15.91 -10.00
CA GLN A 434 17.94 16.31 -11.40
C GLN A 434 17.50 15.23 -12.38
N ALA A 435 17.70 13.95 -12.04
CA ALA A 435 17.19 12.85 -12.86
C ALA A 435 15.65 12.83 -12.90
N ARG A 436 15.00 13.20 -11.79
CA ARG A 436 13.54 13.32 -11.68
C ARG A 436 12.98 14.55 -12.40
N PHE A 437 13.56 15.72 -12.15
CA PHE A 437 13.06 16.99 -12.68
C PHE A 437 13.60 17.33 -14.07
N GLY A 438 14.61 16.62 -14.56
CA GLY A 438 15.27 16.90 -15.83
C GLY A 438 15.75 18.35 -15.89
N ARG A 439 15.45 19.03 -17.00
CA ARG A 439 15.89 20.43 -17.24
C ARG A 439 15.24 21.45 -16.30
N ARG A 440 14.25 21.07 -15.49
CA ARG A 440 13.56 21.97 -14.54
C ARG A 440 14.40 22.27 -13.31
N LEU A 441 15.30 21.39 -12.89
CA LEU A 441 16.22 21.66 -11.78
C LEU A 441 17.61 21.98 -12.33
N ARG A 442 18.00 23.25 -12.24
CA ARG A 442 19.37 23.70 -12.52
C ARG A 442 20.09 23.91 -11.21
N VAL A 443 21.34 23.48 -11.12
CA VAL A 443 22.13 23.57 -9.89
C VAL A 443 23.46 24.25 -10.19
N THR A 444 23.87 25.15 -9.31
CA THR A 444 25.23 25.69 -9.23
C THR A 444 25.78 25.46 -7.84
N VAL A 445 26.97 24.88 -7.73
CA VAL A 445 27.67 24.69 -6.45
C VAL A 445 29.00 25.41 -6.52
N ASP A 446 29.21 26.39 -5.64
CA ASP A 446 30.41 27.22 -5.55
C ASP A 446 30.97 27.14 -4.12
N VAL A 447 31.73 26.08 -3.85
CA VAL A 447 32.36 25.84 -2.55
C VAL A 447 33.84 25.50 -2.76
N ALA A 448 34.72 26.29 -2.16
CA ALA A 448 36.15 26.06 -2.27
C ALA A 448 36.57 24.78 -1.51
N PRO A 449 37.41 23.90 -2.09
CA PRO A 449 37.89 22.68 -1.42
C PRO A 449 38.57 22.91 -0.07
N THR A 450 39.16 24.10 0.14
CA THR A 450 39.77 24.51 1.40
C THR A 450 38.79 24.59 2.57
N LEU A 451 37.48 24.70 2.30
CA LEU A 451 36.42 24.76 3.32
C LEU A 451 35.89 23.37 3.70
N HIS A 452 36.18 22.32 2.93
CA HIS A 452 35.64 20.98 3.15
C HIS A 452 35.91 20.42 4.56
N PRO A 453 37.07 20.64 5.20
CA PRO A 453 37.34 20.09 6.53
C PRO A 453 36.55 20.72 7.69
N ILE A 454 35.81 21.82 7.46
CA ILE A 454 35.08 22.53 8.52
C ILE A 454 34.01 21.61 9.11
N PRO A 455 33.91 21.46 10.44
CA PRO A 455 32.93 20.60 11.08
C PRO A 455 31.51 21.14 10.93
N VAL A 456 30.56 20.24 10.68
CA VAL A 456 29.14 20.55 10.48
C VAL A 456 28.26 19.56 11.24
N THR A 457 27.07 20.00 11.66
CA THR A 457 26.06 19.09 12.18
C THR A 457 25.59 18.17 11.05
N PRO A 458 25.61 16.83 11.20
CA PRO A 458 25.18 15.93 10.15
C PRO A 458 23.80 16.29 9.59
N MET A 459 23.66 16.22 8.27
CA MET A 459 22.47 16.54 7.48
C MET A 459 22.05 18.01 7.48
N GLN A 460 22.80 18.92 8.10
CA GLN A 460 22.40 20.32 8.22
C GLN A 460 22.34 21.04 6.86
N ILE A 461 23.34 20.83 6.00
CA ILE A 461 23.38 21.48 4.68
C ILE A 461 22.42 20.77 3.74
N LEU A 462 22.39 19.43 3.80
CA LEU A 462 21.47 18.64 3.01
C LEU A 462 20.00 18.95 3.31
N ALA A 463 19.62 19.11 4.58
CA ALA A 463 18.26 19.51 4.95
C ALA A 463 17.89 20.87 4.36
N ALA A 464 18.80 21.85 4.41
CA ALA A 464 18.56 23.17 3.83
C ALA A 464 18.39 23.13 2.30
N VAL A 465 19.19 22.32 1.61
CA VAL A 465 19.07 22.09 0.16
C VAL A 465 17.75 21.38 -0.18
N ARG A 466 17.39 20.34 0.57
CA ARG A 466 16.13 19.59 0.39
C ARG A 466 14.93 20.51 0.54
N ASP A 467 14.89 21.29 1.61
CA ASP A 467 13.81 22.23 1.88
C ASP A 467 13.66 23.29 0.76
N ALA A 468 14.77 23.72 0.15
CA ALA A 468 14.75 24.67 -0.96
C ALA A 468 14.19 24.03 -2.24
N VAL A 469 14.58 22.79 -2.55
CA VAL A 469 14.02 22.05 -3.69
C VAL A 469 12.52 21.82 -3.51
N GLN A 470 12.09 21.33 -2.35
CA GLN A 470 10.69 21.00 -2.07
C GLN A 470 9.78 22.23 -2.05
N ARG A 471 10.24 23.38 -1.53
CA ARG A 471 9.41 24.59 -1.42
C ARG A 471 9.44 25.46 -2.66
N ASP A 472 10.60 25.60 -3.30
CA ASP A 472 10.80 26.65 -4.30
C ASP A 472 10.92 26.13 -5.73
N ILE A 473 11.28 24.85 -5.92
CA ILE A 473 11.48 24.25 -7.24
C ILE A 473 10.36 23.28 -7.60
N GLU A 474 10.03 22.33 -6.71
CA GLU A 474 9.04 21.29 -6.96
C GLU A 474 7.65 21.84 -7.33
N PRO A 475 7.11 22.89 -6.66
CA PRO A 475 5.79 23.42 -6.99
C PRO A 475 5.73 24.20 -8.31
N ARG A 476 6.86 24.62 -8.87
CA ARG A 476 6.93 25.50 -10.06
C ARG A 476 7.06 24.70 -11.36
N PRO A 477 6.08 24.74 -12.28
CA PRO A 477 6.13 23.98 -13.54
C PRO A 477 7.37 24.27 -14.39
N GLU A 478 7.85 25.51 -14.40
CA GLU A 478 9.07 25.96 -15.07
C GLU A 478 10.37 25.52 -14.37
N GLY A 479 10.27 25.06 -13.12
CA GLY A 479 11.40 24.73 -12.27
C GLY A 479 12.18 25.95 -11.80
N GLY A 480 13.49 25.81 -11.59
CA GLY A 480 14.33 26.91 -11.14
C GLY A 480 15.82 26.58 -11.03
N LEU A 481 16.57 27.58 -10.59
CA LEU A 481 18.00 27.49 -10.28
C LEU A 481 18.17 27.42 -8.77
N LEU A 482 18.85 26.37 -8.30
CA LEU A 482 19.37 26.24 -6.95
C LEU A 482 20.86 26.59 -6.97
N THR A 483 21.29 27.53 -6.15
CA THR A 483 22.69 27.86 -5.94
C THR A 483 23.09 27.59 -4.49
N LEU A 484 24.11 26.76 -4.31
CA LEU A 484 24.79 26.50 -3.04
C LEU A 484 26.17 27.13 -3.10
N ALA A 485 26.46 28.10 -2.23
CA ALA A 485 27.76 28.74 -2.16
C ALA A 485 28.29 28.74 -0.73
N ALA A 486 29.60 28.66 -0.53
CA ALA A 486 30.22 28.82 0.77
C ALA A 486 31.36 29.83 0.71
N ARG A 487 31.35 30.81 1.63
CA ARG A 487 32.40 31.83 1.74
C ARG A 487 33.10 31.77 3.10
N PRO A 488 34.42 31.94 3.15
CA PRO A 488 35.14 32.05 4.42
C PRO A 488 34.68 33.29 5.18
N VAL A 489 34.52 33.16 6.49
CA VAL A 489 34.28 34.26 7.43
C VAL A 489 35.21 34.13 8.63
N GLU A 490 35.33 35.16 9.45
CA GLU A 490 36.15 35.10 10.66
C GLU A 490 35.66 33.94 11.57
N GLY A 491 36.56 32.99 11.86
CA GLY A 491 36.24 31.83 12.70
C GLY A 491 35.42 30.71 12.03
N GLY A 492 35.35 30.64 10.70
CA GLY A 492 34.70 29.52 10.01
C GLY A 492 34.27 29.81 8.57
N CYS A 493 33.06 29.38 8.19
CA CYS A 493 32.48 29.70 6.88
C CYS A 493 30.97 29.93 6.95
N GLU A 494 30.46 30.67 5.97
CA GLU A 494 29.04 30.92 5.78
C GLU A 494 28.58 30.22 4.50
N VAL A 495 27.65 29.28 4.65
CA VAL A 495 27.03 28.53 3.56
C VAL A 495 25.68 29.16 3.22
N GLN A 496 25.47 29.49 1.96
CA GLN A 496 24.26 30.11 1.44
C GLN A 496 23.57 29.16 0.44
N VAL A 497 22.29 28.86 0.71
CA VAL A 497 21.40 28.13 -0.20
C VAL A 497 20.38 29.11 -0.76
N THR A 498 20.31 29.22 -2.08
CA THR A 498 19.40 30.13 -2.80
C THR A 498 18.64 29.40 -3.90
N SER A 499 17.37 29.74 -4.07
CA SER A 499 16.44 29.08 -5.00
C SER A 499 15.57 30.11 -5.71
N GLY A 500 15.93 30.48 -6.94
CA GLY A 500 15.20 31.50 -7.71
C GLY A 500 15.16 32.88 -7.01
N SER A 501 13.97 33.46 -6.85
CA SER A 501 13.77 34.78 -6.19
C SER A 501 13.51 34.69 -4.67
N ALA A 502 13.68 33.51 -4.06
CA ALA A 502 13.47 33.32 -2.63
C ALA A 502 14.62 33.91 -1.79
N ALA A 503 14.34 34.24 -0.52
CA ALA A 503 15.36 34.72 0.41
C ALA A 503 16.42 33.62 0.63
N ALA A 504 17.70 34.02 0.59
CA ALA A 504 18.81 33.12 0.83
C ALA A 504 18.74 32.52 2.25
N ARG A 505 18.84 31.19 2.36
CA ARG A 505 19.05 30.54 3.65
C ARG A 505 20.53 30.49 3.95
N THR A 506 20.92 31.15 5.03
CA THR A 506 22.32 31.30 5.45
C THR A 506 22.59 30.43 6.68
N ILE A 507 23.64 29.62 6.61
CA ILE A 507 24.10 28.73 7.68
C ILE A 507 25.53 29.13 8.03
N ARG A 508 25.79 29.50 9.28
CA ARG A 508 27.14 29.77 9.77
C ARG A 508 27.72 28.54 10.43
N LEU A 509 28.91 28.18 10.00
CA LEU A 509 29.68 27.06 10.52
C LEU A 509 30.93 27.61 11.19
N SER A 510 31.18 27.20 12.43
CA SER A 510 32.39 27.59 13.16
C SER A 510 33.51 26.58 12.89
N SER A 511 34.74 27.06 12.73
CA SER A 511 35.95 26.24 12.55
C SER A 511 36.40 25.57 13.84
#